data_AF-A0A7Z2G397-F1
#
_entry.id   AF-A0A7Z2G397-F1
#
_cell.length_a   1.000
_cell.length_b   1.000
_cell.length_c   1.000
_cell.angle_alpha   90.00
_cell.angle_beta   90.00
_cell.angle_gamma   90.00
#
_symmetry.space_group_name_H-M   'P 1'
#
loop_
_entity.id
_entity.type
_entity.pdbx_description
1 polymer ?
#
loop_
_entity_poly.entity_id
_entity_poly.type
_entity_poly.pdbx_seq_one_letter_code
_entity_poly.pdbx_strand_id
1 'polypeptide(L)'
;MISAFGEFVRDLRHKHSELLKDMAEKLTVTSAFLSAVEVGRKSIPADWCGKIAALYALPKAEATKLQKAIDESQRSVTIDLDGQSAARRGVAVALARRFNEMSDEELQQLRQNMFLLKPKGGK
;
A
#
# COMPACT_ATOMS: atom_id res chain seq x y z
N MET A 1 -15.63 5.43 8.44
CA MET A 1 -14.33 5.53 9.13
C MET A 1 -13.29 5.82 8.07
N ILE A 2 -12.44 6.82 8.28
CA ILE A 2 -11.33 7.13 7.38
C ILE A 2 -10.20 6.11 7.64
N SER A 3 -9.46 5.68 6.61
CA SER A 3 -8.34 4.75 6.80
C SER A 3 -7.07 5.49 7.24
N ALA A 4 -6.04 4.78 7.71
CA ALA A 4 -4.75 5.39 8.05
C ALA A 4 -4.14 6.20 6.88
N PHE A 5 -4.29 5.68 5.65
CA PHE A 5 -3.93 6.38 4.42
C PHE A 5 -4.77 7.66 4.25
N GLY A 6 -6.08 7.56 4.42
CA GLY A 6 -6.99 8.70 4.33
C GLY A 6 -6.66 9.80 5.33
N GLU A 7 -6.34 9.44 6.58
CA GLU A 7 -5.89 10.38 7.61
C GLU A 7 -4.60 11.07 7.18
N PHE A 8 -3.61 10.30 6.72
CA PHE A 8 -2.33 10.85 6.25
C PHE A 8 -2.52 11.88 5.12
N VAL A 9 -3.27 11.55 4.07
CA VAL A 9 -3.46 12.47 2.93
C VAL A 9 -4.37 13.64 3.26
N ARG A 10 -5.30 13.48 4.21
CA ARG A 10 -6.11 14.58 4.71
C ARG A 10 -5.26 15.59 5.49
N ASP A 11 -4.37 15.12 6.35
CA ASP A 11 -3.43 15.97 7.07
C ASP A 11 -2.45 16.64 6.12
N LEU A 12 -2.00 15.92 5.09
CA LEU A 12 -1.16 16.48 4.04
C LEU A 12 -1.88 17.62 3.31
N ARG A 13 -3.15 17.44 2.93
CA ARG A 13 -3.97 18.51 2.35
C ARG A 13 -4.11 19.71 3.28
N HIS A 14 -4.37 19.50 4.56
CA HIS A 14 -4.48 20.58 5.54
C HIS A 14 -3.17 21.39 5.63
N LYS A 15 -2.01 20.73 5.68
CA LYS A 15 -0.69 21.39 5.71
C LYS A 15 -0.44 22.27 4.46
N HIS A 16 -0.99 21.88 3.32
CA HIS A 16 -0.86 22.59 2.06
C HIS A 16 -2.04 23.53 1.75
N SER A 17 -3.00 23.68 2.67
CA SER A 17 -4.24 24.46 2.45
C SER A 17 -5.02 24.01 1.20
N GLU A 18 -5.03 22.71 0.92
CA GLU A 18 -5.68 22.13 -0.26
C GLU A 18 -7.04 21.52 0.08
N LEU A 19 -7.97 21.65 -0.85
CA LEU A 19 -9.24 20.93 -0.84
C LEU A 19 -9.06 19.52 -1.42
N LEU A 20 -10.07 18.66 -1.22
CA LEU A 20 -10.12 17.32 -1.83
C LEU A 20 -9.95 17.38 -3.36
N LYS A 21 -10.57 18.38 -4.01
CA LYS A 21 -10.50 18.53 -5.46
C LYS A 21 -9.07 18.80 -5.94
N ASP A 22 -8.31 19.61 -5.20
CA ASP A 22 -6.99 20.07 -5.64
C ASP A 22 -6.00 18.90 -5.65
N MET A 23 -6.02 18.06 -4.60
CA MET A 23 -5.24 16.83 -4.56
C MET A 23 -5.71 15.82 -5.61
N ALA A 24 -7.02 15.69 -5.82
CA ALA A 24 -7.56 14.78 -6.84
C ALA A 24 -7.09 15.19 -8.25
N GLU A 25 -7.10 16.50 -8.56
CA GLU A 25 -6.58 17.06 -9.81
C GLU A 25 -5.08 16.76 -9.98
N LYS A 26 -4.26 16.99 -8.94
CA LYS A 26 -2.82 16.64 -8.95
C LYS A 26 -2.57 15.15 -9.16
N LEU A 27 -3.41 14.30 -8.56
CA LEU A 27 -3.35 12.85 -8.71
C LEU A 27 -4.00 12.36 -10.01
N THR A 28 -4.54 13.27 -10.84
CA THR A 28 -5.23 12.99 -12.11
C THR A 28 -6.37 11.98 -11.94
N VAL A 29 -7.18 12.15 -10.89
CA VAL A 29 -8.36 11.33 -10.56
C VAL A 29 -9.55 12.21 -10.17
N THR A 30 -10.73 11.61 -10.04
CA THR A 30 -11.91 12.35 -9.56
C THR A 30 -11.90 12.49 -8.04
N SER A 31 -12.48 13.57 -7.51
CA SER A 31 -12.66 13.75 -6.06
C SER A 31 -13.46 12.61 -5.42
N ALA A 32 -14.43 12.06 -6.15
CA ALA A 32 -15.21 10.89 -5.70
C ALA A 32 -14.34 9.64 -5.57
N PHE A 33 -13.41 9.42 -6.51
CA PHE A 33 -12.46 8.32 -6.43
C PHE A 33 -11.51 8.49 -5.25
N LEU A 34 -10.87 9.67 -5.10
CA LEU A 34 -9.99 9.95 -3.97
C LEU A 34 -10.71 9.74 -2.63
N SER A 35 -11.93 10.28 -2.47
CA SER A 35 -12.74 10.08 -1.27
C SER A 35 -13.03 8.59 -0.99
N ALA A 36 -13.34 7.81 -2.04
CA ALA A 36 -13.57 6.38 -1.90
C ALA A 36 -12.31 5.61 -1.46
N VAL A 37 -11.12 6.05 -1.89
CA VAL A 37 -9.84 5.48 -1.43
C VAL A 37 -9.56 5.88 0.02
N GLU A 38 -9.76 7.14 0.39
CA GLU A 38 -9.53 7.65 1.76
C GLU A 38 -10.35 6.93 2.84
N VAL A 39 -11.56 6.47 2.48
CA VAL A 39 -12.43 5.70 3.39
C VAL A 39 -12.32 4.19 3.20
N GLY A 40 -11.38 3.72 2.38
CA GLY A 40 -11.13 2.30 2.15
C GLY A 40 -12.18 1.56 1.32
N ARG A 41 -13.07 2.26 0.60
CA ARG A 41 -14.02 1.66 -0.35
C ARG A 41 -13.39 1.25 -1.68
N LYS A 42 -12.26 1.87 -2.05
CA LYS A 42 -11.46 1.54 -3.23
C LYS A 42 -10.02 1.27 -2.80
N SER A 43 -9.36 0.35 -3.51
CA SER A 43 -7.95 0.03 -3.28
C SER A 43 -7.07 1.22 -3.60
N ILE A 44 -5.97 1.36 -2.85
CA ILE A 44 -4.96 2.38 -3.08
C ILE A 44 -4.14 1.96 -4.31
N PRO A 45 -4.04 2.78 -5.36
CA PRO A 45 -3.19 2.48 -6.51
C PRO A 45 -1.71 2.31 -6.10
N ALA A 46 -1.04 1.31 -6.66
CA ALA A 46 0.30 0.91 -6.24
C ALA A 46 1.36 2.00 -6.45
N ASP A 47 1.15 2.90 -7.41
CA ASP A 47 2.04 4.01 -7.73
C ASP A 47 1.85 5.23 -6.81
N TRP A 48 0.80 5.26 -5.98
CA TRP A 48 0.45 6.44 -5.19
C TRP A 48 1.47 6.79 -4.12
N CYS A 49 2.16 5.82 -3.52
CA CYS A 49 3.22 6.14 -2.56
C CYS A 49 4.29 7.04 -3.20
N GLY A 50 4.82 6.63 -4.34
CA GLY A 50 5.81 7.41 -5.10
C GLY A 50 5.24 8.71 -5.67
N LYS A 51 4.03 8.66 -6.24
CA LYS A 51 3.37 9.83 -6.85
C LYS A 51 3.11 10.92 -5.82
N ILE A 52 2.55 10.59 -4.66
CA ILE A 52 2.27 11.55 -3.57
C ILE A 52 3.59 12.06 -2.97
N ALA A 53 4.57 11.18 -2.74
CA ALA A 53 5.88 11.60 -2.23
C ALA A 53 6.55 12.63 -3.14
N ALA A 54 6.47 12.45 -4.47
CA ALA A 54 6.99 13.38 -5.45
C ALA A 54 6.17 14.69 -5.52
N LEU A 55 4.84 14.60 -5.62
CA LEU A 55 3.95 15.76 -5.75
C LEU A 55 4.05 16.74 -4.57
N TYR A 56 4.32 16.23 -3.37
CA TYR A 56 4.40 17.02 -2.14
C TYR A 56 5.83 17.16 -1.60
N ALA A 57 6.84 16.74 -2.37
CA ALA A 57 8.25 16.77 -1.98
C ALA A 57 8.50 16.21 -0.56
N LEU A 58 7.89 15.06 -0.26
CA LEU A 58 7.92 14.49 1.08
C LEU A 58 9.35 14.06 1.47
N PRO A 59 9.85 14.45 2.66
CA PRO A 59 11.11 13.92 3.16
C PRO A 59 10.99 12.41 3.40
N LYS A 60 12.13 11.71 3.38
CA LYS A 60 12.20 10.24 3.55
C LYS A 60 11.43 9.72 4.76
N ALA A 61 11.44 10.47 5.87
CA ALA A 61 10.69 10.12 7.08
C ALA A 61 9.16 10.13 6.84
N GLU A 62 8.62 11.15 6.17
CA GLU A 62 7.20 11.25 5.84
C GLU A 62 6.80 10.24 4.76
N ALA A 63 7.67 10.00 3.76
CA ALA A 63 7.42 8.95 2.76
C ALA A 63 7.34 7.55 3.39
N THR A 64 8.17 7.27 4.40
CA THR A 64 8.09 6.02 5.18
C THR A 64 6.75 5.93 5.94
N LYS A 65 6.28 7.03 6.53
CA LYS A 65 4.97 7.08 7.20
C LYS A 65 3.82 6.86 6.21
N LEU A 66 3.89 7.47 5.02
CA LEU A 66 2.93 7.25 3.94
C LEU A 66 2.88 5.77 3.55
N GLN A 67 4.03 5.14 3.32
CA GLN A 67 4.08 3.72 2.98
C GLN A 67 3.43 2.87 4.08
N LYS A 68 3.77 3.12 5.34
CA LYS A 68 3.16 2.42 6.47
C LYS A 68 1.64 2.60 6.51
N ALA A 69 1.15 3.83 6.30
CA ALA A 69 -0.28 4.12 6.28
C ALA A 69 -1.01 3.42 5.11
N ILE A 70 -0.35 3.28 3.96
CA ILE A 70 -0.84 2.48 2.82
C ILE A 70 -0.93 1.02 3.22
N ASP A 71 0.13 0.45 3.80
CA ASP A 71 0.20 -0.96 4.19
C ASP A 71 -0.89 -1.30 5.22
N GLU A 72 -1.16 -0.41 6.18
CA GLU A 72 -2.23 -0.55 7.17
C GLU A 72 -3.65 -0.40 6.59
N SER A 73 -3.78 0.34 5.48
CA SER A 73 -5.07 0.61 4.83
C SER A 73 -5.42 -0.36 3.72
N GLN A 74 -4.44 -1.12 3.22
CA GLN A 74 -4.62 -1.99 2.08
C GLN A 74 -5.50 -3.19 2.45
N ARG A 75 -6.58 -3.38 1.69
CA ARG A 75 -7.55 -4.47 1.95
C ARG A 75 -7.22 -5.77 1.22
N SER A 76 -6.39 -5.70 0.20
CA SER A 76 -6.03 -6.83 -0.65
C SER A 76 -4.64 -6.61 -1.22
N VAL A 77 -3.84 -7.67 -1.24
CA VAL A 77 -2.57 -7.71 -1.95
C VAL A 77 -2.77 -8.53 -3.22
N THR A 78 -2.42 -7.95 -4.37
CA THR A 78 -2.44 -8.65 -5.65
C THR A 78 -1.02 -8.99 -6.04
N ILE A 79 -0.78 -10.27 -6.33
CA ILE A 79 0.50 -10.76 -6.86
C ILE A 79 0.23 -11.15 -8.31
N ASP A 80 0.88 -10.47 -9.25
CA ASP A 80 0.81 -10.85 -10.66
C ASP A 80 1.60 -12.15 -10.88
N LEU A 81 0.89 -13.15 -11.41
CA LEU A 81 1.44 -14.48 -11.67
C LEU A 81 1.83 -14.66 -13.13
N ASP A 82 1.54 -13.69 -14.00
CA ASP A 82 1.92 -13.77 -15.40
C ASP A 82 3.45 -13.81 -15.56
N GLY A 83 3.93 -14.63 -16.49
CA GLY A 83 5.38 -14.88 -16.70
C GLY A 83 6.17 -15.50 -15.53
N GLN A 84 5.55 -15.78 -14.38
CA GLN A 84 6.23 -16.39 -13.23
C GLN A 84 6.42 -17.91 -13.38
N SER A 85 7.48 -18.45 -12.76
CA SER A 85 7.75 -19.89 -12.76
C SER A 85 6.67 -20.69 -12.00
N ALA A 86 6.50 -21.97 -12.36
CA ALA A 86 5.55 -22.87 -11.69
C ALA A 86 5.78 -22.93 -10.17
N ALA A 87 7.04 -22.91 -9.72
CA ALA A 87 7.39 -22.87 -8.31
C ALA A 87 6.88 -21.59 -7.61
N ARG A 88 7.11 -20.41 -8.20
CA ARG A 88 6.63 -19.14 -7.63
C ARG A 88 5.11 -19.07 -7.58
N ARG A 89 4.45 -19.51 -8.66
CA ARG A 89 2.98 -19.60 -8.71
C ARG A 89 2.44 -20.54 -7.63
N GLY A 90 3.04 -21.72 -7.48
CA GLY A 90 2.66 -22.69 -6.46
C GLY A 90 2.74 -22.12 -5.04
N VAL A 91 3.84 -21.43 -4.72
CA VAL A 91 4.02 -20.77 -3.41
C VAL A 91 2.96 -19.69 -3.18
N ALA A 92 2.74 -18.79 -4.15
CA ALA A 92 1.75 -17.72 -4.02
C ALA A 92 0.33 -18.25 -3.81
N VAL A 93 -0.08 -19.27 -4.58
CA VAL A 93 -1.40 -19.90 -4.47
C VAL A 93 -1.54 -20.65 -3.14
N ALA A 94 -0.52 -21.39 -2.71
CA ALA A 94 -0.54 -22.10 -1.43
C ALA A 94 -0.65 -21.12 -0.24
N LEU A 95 0.09 -20.01 -0.29
CA LEU A 95 0.01 -18.96 0.71
C LEU A 95 -1.40 -18.36 0.76
N ALA A 96 -1.96 -17.96 -0.38
CA ALA A 96 -3.29 -17.37 -0.44
C ALA A 96 -4.40 -18.28 0.13
N ARG A 97 -4.30 -19.60 -0.10
CA ARG A 97 -5.25 -20.59 0.44
C ARG A 97 -5.17 -20.73 1.95
N ARG A 98 -3.95 -20.78 2.49
CA ARG A 98 -3.72 -21.05 3.92
C ARG A 98 -3.72 -19.80 4.79
N PHE A 99 -3.58 -18.61 4.21
CA PHE A 99 -3.33 -17.36 4.95
C PHE A 99 -4.30 -17.12 6.12
N ASN A 100 -5.60 -17.37 5.93
CA ASN A 100 -6.63 -17.17 6.95
C ASN A 100 -6.70 -18.29 8.00
N GLU A 101 -6.00 -19.40 7.78
CA GLU A 101 -6.00 -20.60 8.64
C GLU A 101 -4.69 -20.72 9.43
N MET A 102 -3.72 -19.84 9.21
CA MET A 102 -2.41 -19.89 9.88
C MET A 102 -2.51 -19.44 11.33
N SER A 103 -1.80 -20.14 12.23
CA SER A 103 -1.67 -19.73 13.64
C SER A 103 -0.75 -18.52 13.81
N ASP A 104 -0.82 -17.85 14.96
CA ASP A 104 0.07 -16.73 15.28
C ASP A 104 1.54 -17.14 15.26
N GLU A 105 1.86 -18.37 15.70
CA GLU A 105 3.21 -18.94 15.63
C GLU A 105 3.66 -19.16 14.18
N GLU A 106 2.79 -19.70 13.32
CA GLU A 106 3.10 -19.90 11.89
C GLU A 106 3.31 -18.56 11.17
N LEU A 107 2.50 -17.53 11.49
CA LEU A 107 2.65 -16.18 10.95
C LEU A 107 3.95 -15.52 11.44
N GLN A 108 4.32 -15.72 12.70
CA GLN A 108 5.59 -15.21 13.24
C GLN A 108 6.80 -15.86 12.57
N GLN A 109 6.76 -17.18 12.37
CA GLN A 109 7.79 -17.91 11.63
C GLN A 109 7.88 -17.45 10.17
N LEU A 110 6.73 -17.31 9.48
CA LEU A 110 6.69 -16.81 8.10
C LEU A 110 7.31 -15.41 8.02
N ARG A 111 6.93 -14.51 8.93
CA ARG A 111 7.52 -13.16 9.02
C ARG A 111 9.03 -13.23 9.19
N GLN A 112 9.54 -14.01 10.15
CA GLN A 112 10.97 -14.13 10.40
C GLN A 112 11.72 -14.64 9.17
N ASN A 113 11.20 -15.69 8.52
CA ASN A 113 11.76 -16.23 7.29
C ASN A 113 11.77 -15.18 6.17
N MET A 114 10.70 -14.41 5.98
CA MET A 114 10.66 -13.34 4.98
C MET A 114 11.65 -12.20 5.25
N PHE A 115 11.90 -11.83 6.51
CA PHE A 115 12.88 -10.80 6.86
C PHE A 115 14.35 -11.25 6.68
N LEU A 116 14.62 -12.55 6.86
CA LEU A 116 15.95 -13.13 6.65
C LEU A 116 16.26 -13.33 5.15
N LEU A 117 15.22 -13.49 4.33
CA LEU A 117 15.29 -13.48 2.87
C LEU A 117 15.39 -12.02 2.37
N LYS A 118 16.45 -11.28 2.74
CA LYS A 118 16.67 -9.95 2.15
C LYS A 118 16.64 -10.06 0.62
N PRO A 119 15.99 -9.11 -0.09
CA PRO A 119 16.04 -9.10 -1.54
C PRO A 119 17.51 -9.03 -1.95
N LYS A 120 17.95 -9.95 -2.82
CA LYS A 120 19.17 -9.71 -3.59
C LYS A 120 18.93 -8.41 -4.34
N GLY A 121 19.66 -7.37 -3.95
CA GLY A 121 19.54 -6.03 -4.52
C GLY A 121 19.43 -6.10 -6.03
N GLY A 122 18.35 -5.53 -6.56
CA GLY A 122 18.29 -5.17 -7.97
C GLY A 122 19.40 -4.17 -8.25
N LYS A 123 20.12 -4.43 -9.34
CA LYS A 123 21.15 -3.56 -9.91
C LYS A 123 20.69 -2.12 -10.06
#